data_AF-A0A2V2ZUW1-F1
#
_entry.id   AF-A0A2V2ZUW1-F1
#
_cell.length_a   1.000
_cell.length_b   1.000
_cell.length_c   1.000
_cell.angle_alpha   90.00
_cell.angle_beta   90.00
_cell.angle_gamma   90.00
#
_symmetry.space_group_name_H-M   'P 1'
#
loop_
_entity.id
_entity.type
_entity.pdbx_description
1 polymer ?
#
loop_
_entity_poly.entity_id
_entity_poly.type
_entity_poly.pdbx_seq_one_letter_code
_entity_poly.pdbx_strand_id
1 'polypeptide(L)'
;MLPCISYRKHYFLMLFIIFFTYWCNMFLFSLEMFYIYNTNNDNHKTMKLKLNSVFLFVILVISTGCLNENHNPDHPHNTSFYIDYRSLKGASDGIAVIELDPEAPNFGNISSKLELGNGVLPHHIYYNLDAKKMFTTALGGSYLYEIKTDKDQYGQPKLISATPIDTGENTVGENLFFTNDGRYFMTFMGGAGGPKDGSIGVFNANNNQLIKTIKAPIQANPGKFIMYPHGISVNEEKGLMMVTSTIHPDLTTGMGNTCTLLDLNTYEIKETYQVADSPTDLSAPVEVLLLRGKFPQYALATTMLGGDIWIAPYNTATKKYDAFTKIFDGSTQGLGWALEMYIDDTNKLYVSFADPGRVLVFDINNLPQLKLLKTFEADRGAHHMVFFKTKSGKDVVAVQNNLLDLPNLNSGTISIIDINSGKKLGTVDLRNKYGILPESIEGTNGPGSYMHH
;
A
#
# COMPACT_ATOMS: atom_id res chain seq x y z
N MET A 1 57.02 -0.09 42.38
CA MET A 1 57.09 1.39 42.48
C MET A 1 55.68 1.95 42.26
N LEU A 2 55.13 2.55 43.31
CA LEU A 2 53.93 3.43 43.35
C LEU A 2 54.40 4.90 43.08
N PRO A 3 53.54 5.95 42.90
CA PRO A 3 52.22 6.22 43.53
C PRO A 3 51.09 6.68 42.55
N CYS A 4 49.77 6.53 42.83
CA CYS A 4 48.86 7.14 43.84
C CYS A 4 48.41 8.58 43.49
N ILE A 5 47.11 8.85 43.25
CA ILE A 5 46.10 9.61 44.06
C ILE A 5 44.71 9.39 43.37
N SER A 6 43.64 8.78 43.93
CA SER A 6 42.63 9.15 44.97
C SER A 6 41.62 10.26 44.54
N TYR A 7 40.28 10.22 44.71
CA TYR A 7 39.43 9.81 45.85
C TYR A 7 37.89 9.75 45.49
N ARG A 8 37.14 8.78 46.09
CA ARG A 8 35.75 8.83 46.70
C ARG A 8 34.53 9.31 45.87
N LYS A 9 33.26 8.89 46.05
CA LYS A 9 32.50 8.00 46.95
C LYS A 9 31.04 7.93 46.40
N HIS A 10 30.35 6.78 46.54
CA HIS A 10 28.93 6.60 46.98
C HIS A 10 28.23 5.39 46.33
N TYR A 11 28.22 4.30 47.13
CA TYR A 11 27.16 3.32 47.23
C TYR A 11 25.83 4.01 47.56
N PHE A 12 24.74 3.75 46.81
CA PHE A 12 23.34 3.77 47.29
C PHE A 12 22.38 3.45 46.12
N LEU A 13 22.30 2.20 45.64
CA LEU A 13 21.14 1.76 44.85
C LEU A 13 21.02 0.23 44.77
N MET A 14 21.03 -0.42 45.92
CA MET A 14 20.67 -1.84 46.01
C MET A 14 19.97 -2.10 47.34
N LEU A 15 18.90 -1.33 47.58
CA LEU A 15 18.00 -1.49 48.74
C LEU A 15 16.62 -0.83 48.55
N PHE A 16 16.21 -0.59 47.29
CA PHE A 16 14.95 0.11 47.00
C PHE A 16 13.87 -0.74 46.31
N ILE A 17 14.13 -2.03 46.05
CA ILE A 17 13.16 -2.94 45.40
C ILE A 17 12.60 -4.01 46.37
N ILE A 18 13.10 -4.07 47.61
CA ILE A 18 12.62 -5.03 48.63
C ILE A 18 11.81 -4.35 49.75
N PHE A 19 11.59 -3.03 49.69
CA PHE A 19 10.84 -2.27 50.70
C PHE A 19 9.48 -1.71 50.23
N PHE A 20 9.09 -1.89 48.96
CA PHE A 20 7.82 -1.32 48.43
C PHE A 20 6.72 -2.37 48.18
N THR A 21 7.04 -3.66 48.19
CA THR A 21 6.07 -4.75 48.01
C THR A 21 5.66 -5.43 49.34
N TYR A 22 6.26 -5.03 50.47
CA TYR A 22 5.94 -5.56 51.80
C TYR A 22 5.20 -4.56 52.72
N TRP A 23 4.79 -3.40 52.21
CA TRP A 23 4.01 -2.38 52.93
C TRP A 23 2.66 -2.02 52.29
N CYS A 24 2.27 -2.75 51.22
CA CYS A 24 1.02 -2.51 50.50
C CYS A 24 -0.09 -3.55 50.79
N ASN A 25 0.08 -4.44 51.77
CA ASN A 25 -0.92 -5.47 52.11
C ASN A 25 -1.17 -5.68 53.62
N MET A 26 -0.69 -4.77 54.46
CA MET A 26 -1.03 -4.71 55.88
C MET A 26 -1.18 -3.24 56.26
N PHE A 27 -2.34 -2.61 56.01
CA PHE A 27 -2.86 -1.42 56.72
C PHE A 27 -4.11 -0.77 56.08
N LEU A 28 -4.86 -1.48 55.22
CA LEU A 28 -6.21 -1.07 54.79
C LEU A 28 -7.23 -2.15 55.15
N PHE A 29 -7.25 -2.48 56.44
CA PHE A 29 -8.30 -3.28 57.09
C PHE A 29 -8.42 -2.84 58.57
N SER A 30 -8.75 -1.57 58.79
CA SER A 30 -9.37 -1.10 60.05
C SER A 30 -9.79 0.37 59.93
N LEU A 31 -11.01 0.62 59.46
CA LEU A 31 -11.95 1.68 59.90
C LEU A 31 -12.96 1.89 58.77
N GLU A 32 -14.10 1.21 58.86
CA GLU A 32 -15.42 1.84 58.73
C GLU A 32 -16.47 0.79 59.12
N MET A 33 -16.62 0.61 60.43
CA MET A 33 -17.93 0.36 61.01
C MET A 33 -18.57 1.74 61.21
N PHE A 34 -19.69 2.01 60.53
CA PHE A 34 -20.95 2.56 61.07
C PHE A 34 -21.81 3.09 59.91
N TYR A 35 -22.77 2.31 59.41
CA TYR A 35 -24.20 2.68 59.38
C TYR A 35 -25.10 1.62 58.68
N ILE A 36 -26.15 1.20 59.42
CA ILE A 36 -27.49 0.70 59.04
C ILE A 36 -27.68 -0.74 58.48
N TYR A 37 -27.93 -1.65 59.42
CA TYR A 37 -29.17 -2.41 59.71
C TYR A 37 -29.95 -3.24 58.64
N ASN A 38 -30.34 -4.44 59.09
CA ASN A 38 -31.42 -5.38 58.67
C ASN A 38 -31.17 -6.30 57.45
N THR A 39 -31.43 -7.63 57.43
CA THR A 39 -32.12 -8.59 58.33
C THR A 39 -31.64 -10.04 58.04
N ASN A 40 -31.63 -10.86 59.09
CA ASN A 40 -31.93 -12.31 59.18
C ASN A 40 -30.99 -13.43 58.66
N ASN A 41 -30.79 -14.36 59.63
CA ASN A 41 -30.65 -15.81 59.59
C ASN A 41 -29.26 -16.48 59.43
N ASP A 42 -28.75 -16.85 60.61
CA ASP A 42 -28.53 -18.24 61.07
C ASP A 42 -27.36 -19.09 60.57
N ASN A 43 -26.59 -19.51 61.59
CA ASN A 43 -25.95 -20.81 61.81
C ASN A 43 -24.51 -21.07 61.30
N HIS A 44 -23.59 -20.92 62.27
CA HIS A 44 -22.59 -21.93 62.72
C HIS A 44 -22.07 -22.98 61.72
N LYS A 45 -20.74 -22.98 61.49
CA LYS A 45 -19.82 -23.98 62.08
C LYS A 45 -18.36 -23.75 61.67
N THR A 46 -17.51 -23.73 62.69
CA THR A 46 -16.06 -23.87 62.65
C THR A 46 -15.64 -25.30 62.30
N MET A 47 -14.62 -25.48 61.46
CA MET A 47 -13.64 -26.56 61.62
C MET A 47 -12.30 -26.24 60.94
N LYS A 48 -11.25 -26.23 61.76
CA LYS A 48 -9.83 -26.28 61.36
C LYS A 48 -9.48 -27.69 60.88
N LEU A 49 -8.47 -27.86 60.01
CA LEU A 49 -7.13 -28.42 60.33
C LEU A 49 -6.38 -28.96 59.08
N LYS A 50 -5.08 -28.61 59.06
CA LYS A 50 -3.86 -29.39 58.75
C LYS A 50 -3.45 -29.81 57.31
N LEU A 51 -2.32 -29.18 56.94
CA LEU A 51 -1.07 -29.67 56.32
C LEU A 51 -0.83 -31.18 56.17
N ASN A 52 -0.19 -31.53 55.05
CA ASN A 52 1.01 -32.37 54.83
C ASN A 52 1.03 -32.76 53.34
N SER A 53 2.10 -33.08 52.62
CA SER A 53 3.56 -33.06 52.74
C SER A 53 4.08 -33.65 51.41
N VAL A 54 5.24 -33.17 50.91
CA VAL A 54 6.26 -33.94 50.18
C VAL A 54 5.91 -34.47 48.77
N PHE A 55 6.68 -34.06 47.75
CA PHE A 55 7.55 -34.99 47.01
C PHE A 55 8.57 -34.28 46.12
N LEU A 56 9.77 -34.87 46.16
CA LEU A 56 11.04 -34.58 45.52
C LEU A 56 11.04 -35.06 44.06
N PHE A 57 11.75 -34.41 43.12
CA PHE A 57 12.55 -35.11 42.10
C PHE A 57 13.56 -34.18 41.42
N VAL A 58 14.82 -34.64 41.37
CA VAL A 58 15.97 -34.08 40.67
C VAL A 58 16.17 -34.87 39.38
N ILE A 59 16.39 -34.23 38.23
CA ILE A 59 17.25 -34.76 37.15
C ILE A 59 17.99 -33.60 36.47
N LEU A 60 19.32 -33.76 36.39
CA LEU A 60 20.30 -32.95 35.67
C LEU A 60 20.60 -33.65 34.33
N VAL A 61 20.61 -32.92 33.21
CA VAL A 61 21.26 -33.35 31.96
C VAL A 61 22.01 -32.14 31.37
N ILE A 62 23.29 -32.33 31.09
CA ILE A 62 24.15 -31.42 30.32
C ILE A 62 24.58 -32.17 29.06
N SER A 63 24.32 -31.60 27.88
CA SER A 63 25.22 -31.71 26.71
C SER A 63 24.87 -30.67 25.63
N THR A 64 25.83 -29.76 25.45
CA THR A 64 26.30 -29.05 24.24
C THR A 64 25.54 -29.18 22.91
N GLY A 65 25.20 -28.01 22.34
CA GLY A 65 25.62 -27.63 20.98
C GLY A 65 24.78 -28.13 19.80
N CYS A 66 23.64 -27.49 19.54
CA CYS A 66 23.15 -27.25 18.19
C CYS A 66 22.83 -25.75 18.04
N LEU A 67 23.27 -25.20 16.91
CA LEU A 67 23.04 -23.84 16.44
C LEU A 67 21.56 -23.47 16.60
N ASN A 68 21.25 -22.65 17.60
CA ASN A 68 19.99 -21.91 17.59
C ASN A 68 20.25 -20.66 16.77
N GLU A 69 19.53 -20.56 15.64
CA GLU A 69 19.46 -19.34 14.86
C GLU A 69 19.15 -18.17 15.79
N ASN A 70 19.98 -17.14 15.72
CA ASN A 70 19.78 -15.88 16.43
C ASN A 70 18.51 -15.19 15.91
N HIS A 71 17.35 -15.63 16.36
CA HIS A 71 16.16 -14.79 16.38
C HIS A 71 16.33 -13.79 17.52
N ASN A 72 16.94 -12.65 17.19
CA ASN A 72 16.99 -11.51 18.09
C ASN A 72 15.57 -10.92 18.19
N PRO A 73 14.94 -10.88 19.39
CA PRO A 73 13.53 -10.53 19.54
C PRO A 73 13.24 -9.02 19.62
N ASP A 74 14.23 -8.16 19.36
CA ASP A 74 14.15 -6.71 19.62
C ASP A 74 13.96 -5.83 18.38
N HIS A 75 13.04 -6.16 17.48
CA HIS A 75 12.76 -5.26 16.36
C HIS A 75 11.30 -5.20 15.90
N PRO A 76 10.65 -4.03 15.93
CA PRO A 76 9.41 -3.81 15.21
C PRO A 76 9.73 -3.60 13.72
N HIS A 77 9.99 -4.67 12.96
CA HIS A 77 10.44 -4.53 11.58
C HIS A 77 9.29 -4.46 10.57
N ASN A 78 9.07 -3.25 10.08
CA ASN A 78 8.12 -2.92 9.01
C ASN A 78 8.84 -2.94 7.63
N THR A 79 9.63 -3.99 7.39
CA THR A 79 10.55 -4.09 6.23
C THR A 79 10.22 -5.27 5.30
N SER A 80 9.21 -6.06 5.65
CA SER A 80 8.59 -7.05 4.76
C SER A 80 7.42 -6.44 4.00
N PHE A 81 7.26 -6.80 2.74
CA PHE A 81 6.28 -6.23 1.82
C PHE A 81 5.50 -7.32 1.10
N TYR A 82 4.21 -7.07 0.86
CA TYR A 82 3.40 -7.84 -0.06
C TYR A 82 3.75 -7.42 -1.48
N ILE A 83 4.04 -8.40 -2.34
CA ILE A 83 4.40 -8.17 -3.74
C ILE A 83 3.55 -9.11 -4.59
N ASP A 84 2.69 -8.53 -5.41
CA ASP A 84 2.04 -9.25 -6.49
C ASP A 84 3.12 -9.69 -7.48
N TYR A 85 3.00 -10.90 -7.99
CA TYR A 85 3.96 -11.44 -8.94
C TYR A 85 3.26 -12.25 -10.02
N ARG A 86 3.88 -12.23 -11.20
CA ARG A 86 3.59 -13.18 -12.27
C ARG A 86 4.74 -14.15 -12.48
N SER A 87 4.41 -15.37 -12.87
CA SER A 87 5.41 -16.42 -13.11
C SER A 87 5.88 -16.42 -14.57
N LEU A 88 7.20 -16.51 -14.78
CA LEU A 88 7.81 -16.60 -16.12
C LEU A 88 7.87 -18.03 -16.67
N LYS A 89 7.49 -19.02 -15.86
CA LYS A 89 7.64 -20.45 -16.18
C LYS A 89 6.31 -21.15 -16.39
N GLY A 90 5.23 -20.41 -16.62
CA GLY A 90 3.88 -20.95 -16.78
C GLY A 90 3.29 -21.58 -15.51
N ALA A 91 3.95 -21.41 -14.36
CA ALA A 91 3.38 -21.68 -13.04
C ALA A 91 2.41 -20.57 -12.61
N SER A 92 1.77 -20.74 -11.46
CA SER A 92 0.78 -19.80 -10.93
C SER A 92 1.37 -18.42 -10.66
N ASP A 93 0.59 -17.40 -11.00
CA ASP A 93 0.77 -16.04 -10.50
C ASP A 93 0.31 -15.99 -9.03
N GLY A 94 0.67 -14.93 -8.30
CA GLY A 94 0.27 -14.84 -6.90
C GLY A 94 0.83 -13.64 -6.16
N ILE A 95 0.85 -13.76 -4.83
CA ILE A 95 1.37 -12.75 -3.91
C ILE A 95 2.48 -13.38 -3.09
N ALA A 96 3.54 -12.63 -2.83
CA ALA A 96 4.65 -13.03 -1.98
C ALA A 96 4.89 -12.01 -0.86
N VAL A 97 5.40 -12.48 0.28
CA VAL A 97 5.97 -11.61 1.33
C VAL A 97 7.48 -11.63 1.18
N ILE A 98 8.10 -10.47 0.97
CA ILE A 98 9.54 -10.33 0.71
C ILE A 98 10.17 -9.31 1.65
N GLU A 99 11.32 -9.66 2.22
CA GLU A 99 12.16 -8.75 3.00
C GLU A 99 12.88 -7.76 2.08
N LEU A 100 12.69 -6.46 2.27
CA LEU A 100 13.27 -5.41 1.42
C LEU A 100 14.31 -4.53 2.12
N ASP A 101 14.60 -4.73 3.41
CA ASP A 101 15.71 -4.03 4.05
C ASP A 101 17.06 -4.61 3.57
N PRO A 102 17.92 -3.83 2.88
CA PRO A 102 19.23 -4.27 2.44
C PRO A 102 20.20 -4.58 3.58
N GLU A 103 19.88 -4.18 4.81
CA GLU A 103 20.66 -4.47 6.03
C GLU A 103 20.22 -5.79 6.70
N ALA A 104 19.12 -6.40 6.25
CA ALA A 104 18.63 -7.67 6.77
C ALA A 104 19.40 -8.86 6.16
N PRO A 105 19.70 -9.91 6.96
CA PRO A 105 20.42 -11.09 6.47
C PRO A 105 19.65 -11.89 5.41
N ASN A 106 18.33 -11.72 5.38
CA ASN A 106 17.40 -12.35 4.45
C ASN A 106 16.89 -11.39 3.37
N PHE A 107 17.60 -10.29 3.09
CA PHE A 107 17.23 -9.34 2.03
C PHE A 107 16.90 -10.03 0.71
N GLY A 108 15.71 -9.73 0.18
CA GLY A 108 15.18 -10.31 -1.05
C GLY A 108 14.73 -11.77 -0.92
N ASN A 109 14.58 -12.32 0.28
CA ASN A 109 14.01 -13.65 0.48
C ASN A 109 12.50 -13.60 0.62
N ILE A 110 11.85 -14.61 0.05
CA ILE A 110 10.40 -14.81 0.16
C ILE A 110 10.11 -15.64 1.41
N SER A 111 9.36 -15.07 2.35
CA SER A 111 8.97 -15.74 3.61
C SER A 111 7.59 -16.40 3.53
N SER A 112 6.71 -15.91 2.67
CA SER A 112 5.37 -16.45 2.44
C SER A 112 4.97 -16.28 0.98
N LYS A 113 4.17 -17.22 0.45
CA LYS A 113 3.57 -17.15 -0.89
C LYS A 113 2.14 -17.62 -0.85
N LEU A 114 1.31 -17.03 -1.70
CA LEU A 114 -0.05 -17.45 -1.98
C LEU A 114 -0.26 -17.42 -3.50
N GLU A 115 -0.51 -18.60 -4.06
CA GLU A 115 -0.83 -18.77 -5.48
C GLU A 115 -2.30 -18.41 -5.74
N LEU A 116 -2.56 -17.65 -6.80
CA LEU A 116 -3.91 -17.24 -7.20
C LEU A 116 -4.45 -18.01 -8.41
N GLY A 117 -3.55 -18.50 -9.27
CA GLY A 117 -3.84 -19.25 -10.49
C GLY A 117 -2.93 -18.86 -11.65
N ASN A 118 -2.95 -19.65 -12.71
CA ASN A 118 -2.21 -19.36 -13.94
C ASN A 118 -2.93 -18.26 -14.74
N GLY A 119 -2.21 -17.21 -15.14
CA GLY A 119 -2.76 -16.12 -15.95
C GLY A 119 -3.73 -15.24 -15.18
N VAL A 120 -3.67 -15.24 -13.85
CA VAL A 120 -4.45 -14.30 -13.02
C VAL A 120 -3.88 -12.90 -13.17
N LEU A 121 -2.56 -12.76 -13.24
CA LEU A 121 -1.89 -11.46 -13.39
C LEU A 121 -2.36 -10.44 -12.32
N PRO A 122 -2.13 -10.72 -11.02
CA PRO A 122 -2.42 -9.75 -9.97
C PRO A 122 -1.61 -8.48 -10.22
N HIS A 123 -2.23 -7.32 -10.05
CA HIS A 123 -1.70 -6.06 -10.57
C HIS A 123 -1.55 -5.00 -9.49
N HIS A 124 -2.57 -4.67 -8.70
CA HIS A 124 -2.47 -3.68 -7.62
C HIS A 124 -2.90 -4.22 -6.27
N ILE A 125 -2.17 -3.86 -5.19
CA ILE A 125 -2.52 -4.21 -3.81
C ILE A 125 -3.08 -2.98 -3.09
N TYR A 126 -4.21 -3.15 -2.40
CA TYR A 126 -4.86 -2.10 -1.62
C TYR A 126 -5.25 -2.56 -0.22
N TYR A 127 -5.28 -1.62 0.71
CA TYR A 127 -6.00 -1.76 1.97
C TYR A 127 -7.33 -1.01 1.92
N ASN A 128 -8.32 -1.50 2.68
CA ASN A 128 -9.47 -0.65 3.02
C ASN A 128 -9.07 0.46 4.02
N LEU A 129 -9.97 1.42 4.26
CA LEU A 129 -9.67 2.63 5.06
C LEU A 129 -9.11 2.37 6.47
N ASP A 130 -9.52 1.29 7.14
CA ASP A 130 -9.02 0.94 8.48
C ASP A 130 -7.88 -0.09 8.45
N ALA A 131 -7.36 -0.40 7.26
CA ALA A 131 -6.28 -1.34 6.98
C ALA A 131 -6.48 -2.74 7.58
N LYS A 132 -7.74 -3.17 7.78
CA LYS A 132 -8.06 -4.52 8.27
C LYS A 132 -8.27 -5.55 7.17
N LYS A 133 -8.57 -5.11 5.96
CA LYS A 133 -8.74 -5.95 4.77
C LYS A 133 -7.75 -5.53 3.71
N MET A 134 -7.16 -6.52 3.05
CA MET A 134 -6.27 -6.33 1.92
C MET A 134 -6.93 -6.90 0.67
N PHE A 135 -6.73 -6.24 -0.47
CA PHE A 135 -7.26 -6.63 -1.76
C PHE A 135 -6.14 -6.65 -2.78
N THR A 136 -6.24 -7.53 -3.77
CA THR A 136 -5.45 -7.42 -5.01
C THR A 136 -6.41 -7.35 -6.19
N THR A 137 -6.16 -6.41 -7.11
CA THR A 137 -6.81 -6.39 -8.41
C THR A 137 -6.02 -7.26 -9.38
N ALA A 138 -6.66 -7.70 -10.46
CA ALA A 138 -6.05 -8.61 -11.40
C ALA A 138 -6.51 -8.33 -12.83
N LEU A 139 -5.60 -8.50 -13.79
CA LEU A 139 -5.88 -8.32 -15.22
C LEU A 139 -6.56 -9.56 -15.83
N GLY A 140 -6.46 -10.70 -15.15
CA GLY A 140 -7.09 -11.96 -15.51
C GLY A 140 -7.80 -12.61 -14.31
N GLY A 141 -8.22 -13.87 -14.48
CA GLY A 141 -8.89 -14.64 -13.43
C GLY A 141 -10.23 -14.02 -13.01
N SER A 142 -10.40 -13.78 -11.70
CA SER A 142 -11.59 -13.17 -11.12
C SER A 142 -11.52 -11.64 -11.02
N TYR A 143 -10.44 -11.02 -11.51
CA TYR A 143 -10.18 -9.57 -11.56
C TYR A 143 -10.09 -8.83 -10.21
N LEU A 144 -10.64 -9.38 -9.12
CA LEU A 144 -10.54 -8.85 -7.77
C LEU A 144 -10.55 -9.97 -6.73
N TYR A 145 -9.65 -9.88 -5.75
CA TYR A 145 -9.54 -10.83 -4.65
C TYR A 145 -9.41 -10.10 -3.31
N GLU A 146 -10.15 -10.55 -2.28
CA GLU A 146 -9.82 -10.23 -0.88
C GLU A 146 -8.75 -11.21 -0.40
N ILE A 147 -7.67 -10.67 0.17
CA ILE A 147 -6.54 -11.44 0.68
C ILE A 147 -6.58 -11.47 2.20
N LYS A 148 -6.65 -12.69 2.74
CA LYS A 148 -6.51 -12.92 4.17
C LYS A 148 -5.04 -13.07 4.53
N THR A 149 -4.60 -12.26 5.48
CA THR A 149 -3.24 -12.28 6.04
C THR A 149 -3.29 -12.61 7.53
N ASP A 150 -2.16 -13.06 8.07
CA ASP A 150 -1.97 -13.33 9.50
C ASP A 150 -0.50 -13.10 9.87
N LYS A 151 -0.13 -13.35 11.13
CA LYS A 151 1.24 -13.40 11.59
C LYS A 151 1.61 -14.80 12.05
N ASP A 152 2.85 -15.22 11.79
CA ASP A 152 3.36 -16.48 12.34
C ASP A 152 3.71 -16.36 13.84
N GLN A 153 4.24 -17.43 14.43
CA GLN A 153 4.62 -17.47 15.85
C GLN A 153 5.72 -16.44 16.23
N TYR A 154 6.43 -15.89 15.26
CA TYR A 154 7.47 -14.88 15.42
C TYR A 154 6.99 -13.48 15.02
N GLY A 155 5.70 -13.32 14.71
CA GLY A 155 5.11 -12.06 14.29
C GLY A 155 5.34 -11.71 12.82
N GLN A 156 5.87 -12.62 12.01
CA GLN A 156 6.15 -12.37 10.59
C GLN A 156 4.87 -12.44 9.74
N PRO A 157 4.68 -11.54 8.75
CA PRO A 157 3.51 -11.56 7.89
C PRO A 157 3.38 -12.86 7.11
N LYS A 158 2.17 -13.40 7.08
CA LYS A 158 1.83 -14.65 6.40
C LYS A 158 0.59 -14.46 5.53
N LEU A 159 0.65 -14.97 4.30
CA LEU A 159 -0.51 -15.06 3.42
C LEU A 159 -1.29 -16.35 3.72
N ILE A 160 -2.62 -16.26 3.85
CA ILE A 160 -3.47 -17.39 4.28
C ILE A 160 -4.34 -17.88 3.13
N SER A 161 -5.10 -17.00 2.50
CA SER A 161 -6.05 -17.37 1.44
C SER A 161 -6.45 -16.16 0.62
N ALA A 162 -6.86 -16.40 -0.62
CA ALA A 162 -7.49 -15.41 -1.48
C ALA A 162 -8.94 -15.82 -1.73
N THR A 163 -9.86 -14.86 -1.61
CA THR A 163 -11.28 -15.06 -1.91
C THR A 163 -11.63 -14.20 -3.11
N PRO A 164 -12.04 -14.78 -4.25
CA PRO A 164 -12.47 -14.00 -5.39
C PRO A 164 -13.73 -13.20 -5.04
N ILE A 165 -13.80 -11.98 -5.54
CA ILE A 165 -14.97 -11.11 -5.39
C ILE A 165 -15.71 -11.07 -6.73
N ASP A 166 -17.03 -11.21 -6.69
CA ASP A 166 -17.86 -11.18 -7.89
C ASP A 166 -17.89 -9.76 -8.49
N THR A 167 -17.29 -9.61 -9.67
CA THR A 167 -17.26 -8.36 -10.44
C THR A 167 -18.40 -8.25 -11.44
N GLY A 168 -19.33 -9.21 -11.44
CA GLY A 168 -20.45 -9.28 -12.38
C GLY A 168 -19.96 -9.47 -13.82
N GLU A 169 -20.45 -8.62 -14.71
CA GLU A 169 -20.05 -8.62 -16.13
C GLU A 169 -18.73 -7.87 -16.41
N ASN A 170 -18.11 -7.27 -15.38
CA ASN A 170 -16.97 -6.38 -15.55
C ASN A 170 -15.65 -7.17 -15.61
N THR A 171 -14.79 -6.79 -16.55
CA THR A 171 -13.53 -7.48 -16.87
C THR A 171 -12.32 -6.56 -16.79
N VAL A 172 -11.17 -7.14 -16.42
CA VAL A 172 -9.84 -6.51 -16.33
C VAL A 172 -9.82 -5.39 -15.30
N GLY A 173 -9.47 -5.76 -14.07
CA GLY A 173 -9.52 -4.89 -12.91
C GLY A 173 -8.23 -4.12 -12.66
N GLU A 174 -8.34 -2.80 -12.44
CA GLU A 174 -7.18 -1.92 -12.26
C GLU A 174 -7.09 -1.33 -10.85
N ASN A 175 -7.68 -0.16 -10.61
CA ASN A 175 -7.45 0.60 -9.37
C ASN A 175 -8.69 0.60 -8.48
N LEU A 176 -8.45 0.66 -7.17
CA LEU A 176 -9.49 0.79 -6.16
C LEU A 176 -9.49 2.17 -5.50
N PHE A 177 -10.66 2.60 -5.05
CA PHE A 177 -10.78 3.73 -4.14
C PHE A 177 -11.84 3.44 -3.08
N PHE A 178 -11.47 3.49 -1.79
CA PHE A 178 -12.40 3.30 -0.67
C PHE A 178 -12.93 4.64 -0.17
N THR A 179 -14.24 4.76 0.07
CA THR A 179 -14.87 5.98 0.61
C THR A 179 -15.35 5.79 2.04
N ASN A 180 -15.47 6.89 2.78
CA ASN A 180 -15.85 6.89 4.20
C ASN A 180 -17.29 6.42 4.44
N ASP A 181 -18.12 6.43 3.42
CA ASP A 181 -19.51 5.97 3.47
C ASP A 181 -19.68 4.45 3.30
N GLY A 182 -18.58 3.69 3.32
CA GLY A 182 -18.60 2.23 3.26
C GLY A 182 -18.79 1.67 1.85
N ARG A 183 -18.50 2.47 0.82
CA ARG A 183 -18.36 2.00 -0.56
C ARG A 183 -16.88 1.85 -0.91
N TYR A 184 -16.60 1.06 -1.93
CA TYR A 184 -15.39 1.20 -2.70
C TYR A 184 -15.69 1.11 -4.19
N PHE A 185 -14.83 1.74 -4.98
CA PHE A 185 -14.94 1.81 -6.41
C PHE A 185 -13.79 1.08 -7.04
N MET A 186 -14.05 0.49 -8.19
CA MET A 186 -13.04 -0.23 -8.96
C MET A 186 -13.18 0.10 -10.43
N THR A 187 -12.08 0.43 -11.08
CA THR A 187 -12.03 0.59 -12.54
C THR A 187 -11.88 -0.76 -13.23
N PHE A 188 -12.61 -0.91 -14.32
CA PHE A 188 -12.56 -2.09 -15.19
C PHE A 188 -12.29 -1.64 -16.62
N MET A 189 -11.06 -1.83 -17.09
CA MET A 189 -10.62 -1.39 -18.41
C MET A 189 -11.44 -2.06 -19.52
N GLY A 190 -11.75 -3.34 -19.36
CA GLY A 190 -12.49 -4.11 -20.35
C GLY A 190 -14.00 -3.86 -20.33
N GLY A 191 -14.54 -3.33 -19.23
CA GLY A 191 -15.99 -3.26 -19.05
C GLY A 191 -16.65 -4.61 -19.31
N ALA A 192 -17.61 -4.66 -20.23
CA ALA A 192 -18.27 -5.90 -20.66
C ALA A 192 -17.57 -6.64 -21.83
N GLY A 193 -16.37 -6.19 -22.22
CA GLY A 193 -15.52 -6.83 -23.25
C GLY A 193 -15.62 -6.21 -24.65
N GLY A 194 -16.29 -5.07 -24.81
CA GLY A 194 -16.42 -4.37 -26.09
C GLY A 194 -15.19 -3.53 -26.47
N PRO A 195 -15.02 -3.20 -27.76
CA PRO A 195 -13.82 -2.56 -28.31
C PRO A 195 -13.69 -1.06 -28.00
N LYS A 196 -14.60 -0.49 -27.21
CA LYS A 196 -14.55 0.86 -26.62
C LYS A 196 -15.28 0.88 -25.28
N ASP A 197 -15.32 -0.26 -24.61
CA ASP A 197 -15.97 -0.40 -23.32
C ASP A 197 -15.09 0.13 -22.19
N GLY A 198 -15.71 0.20 -21.03
CA GLY A 198 -15.11 0.62 -19.79
C GLY A 198 -16.21 0.80 -18.76
N SER A 199 -15.91 0.51 -17.51
CA SER A 199 -16.88 0.68 -16.43
C SER A 199 -16.21 0.90 -15.09
N ILE A 200 -17.00 1.40 -14.15
CA ILE A 200 -16.62 1.51 -12.73
C ILE A 200 -17.59 0.63 -11.94
N GLY A 201 -17.06 -0.36 -11.22
CA GLY A 201 -17.84 -1.11 -10.25
C GLY A 201 -17.93 -0.35 -8.94
N VAL A 202 -19.11 -0.35 -8.33
CA VAL A 202 -19.35 0.17 -6.98
C VAL A 202 -19.67 -1.01 -6.09
N PHE A 203 -18.94 -1.14 -4.99
CA PHE A 203 -19.04 -2.25 -4.08
C PHE A 203 -19.33 -1.77 -2.67
N ASN A 204 -19.97 -2.63 -1.88
CA ASN A 204 -20.11 -2.43 -0.44
C ASN A 204 -18.85 -2.93 0.27
N ALA A 205 -18.14 -2.05 0.98
CA ALA A 205 -16.86 -2.38 1.63
C ALA A 205 -16.98 -3.38 2.80
N ASN A 206 -18.17 -3.54 3.37
CA ASN A 206 -18.38 -4.45 4.48
C ASN A 206 -18.44 -5.90 4.01
N ASN A 207 -19.17 -6.17 2.92
CA ASN A 207 -19.47 -7.52 2.45
C ASN A 207 -19.03 -7.82 0.99
N ASN A 208 -18.33 -6.88 0.36
CA ASN A 208 -17.80 -6.96 -1.01
C ASN A 208 -18.84 -7.20 -2.11
N GLN A 209 -20.12 -6.96 -1.84
CA GLN A 209 -21.15 -7.10 -2.88
C GLN A 209 -21.02 -5.97 -3.90
N LEU A 210 -20.98 -6.32 -5.19
CA LEU A 210 -21.18 -5.38 -6.28
C LEU A 210 -22.61 -4.80 -6.19
N ILE A 211 -22.73 -3.52 -5.90
CA ILE A 211 -24.02 -2.83 -5.74
C ILE A 211 -24.43 -2.08 -7.01
N LYS A 212 -23.47 -1.67 -7.85
CA LYS A 212 -23.75 -0.95 -9.09
C LYS A 212 -22.59 -1.09 -10.06
N THR A 213 -22.90 -1.11 -11.36
CA THR A 213 -21.93 -0.85 -12.42
C THR A 213 -22.27 0.48 -13.10
N ILE A 214 -21.30 1.38 -13.15
CA ILE A 214 -21.39 2.67 -13.83
C ILE A 214 -20.84 2.48 -15.24
N LYS A 215 -21.66 2.78 -16.24
CA LYS A 215 -21.33 2.68 -17.67
C LYS A 215 -21.74 3.95 -18.37
N ALA A 216 -20.94 4.37 -19.34
CA ALA A 216 -21.30 5.44 -20.25
C ALA A 216 -20.61 5.23 -21.60
N PRO A 217 -21.26 4.49 -22.51
CA PRO A 217 -20.68 4.17 -23.81
C PRO A 217 -20.42 5.45 -24.62
N ILE A 218 -19.24 5.54 -25.23
CA ILE A 218 -18.84 6.69 -26.07
C ILE A 218 -19.79 6.91 -27.26
N GLN A 219 -20.44 5.85 -27.74
CA GLN A 219 -21.42 5.92 -28.82
C GLN A 219 -22.72 6.63 -28.39
N ALA A 220 -23.07 6.58 -27.11
CA ALA A 220 -24.26 7.25 -26.59
C ALA A 220 -24.01 8.75 -26.40
N ASN A 221 -22.81 9.14 -25.95
CA ASN A 221 -22.41 10.53 -25.85
C ASN A 221 -20.87 10.69 -25.98
N PRO A 222 -20.36 11.18 -27.12
CA PRO A 222 -18.91 11.31 -27.33
C PRO A 222 -18.24 12.38 -26.46
N GLY A 223 -19.02 13.24 -25.79
CA GLY A 223 -18.50 14.23 -24.84
C GLY A 223 -18.61 13.80 -23.37
N LYS A 224 -19.23 12.65 -23.08
CA LYS A 224 -19.46 12.15 -21.72
C LYS A 224 -19.45 10.62 -21.70
N PHE A 225 -18.28 10.03 -21.50
CA PHE A 225 -18.12 8.59 -21.62
C PHE A 225 -17.09 8.01 -20.65
N ILE A 226 -17.14 6.71 -20.47
CA ILE A 226 -16.12 5.92 -19.78
C ILE A 226 -15.63 4.88 -20.78
N MET A 227 -14.33 4.89 -21.04
CA MET A 227 -13.66 3.96 -21.95
C MET A 227 -12.29 3.67 -21.36
N TYR A 228 -11.93 2.40 -21.22
CA TYR A 228 -10.63 1.97 -20.70
C TYR A 228 -10.21 2.64 -19.37
N PRO A 229 -11.11 2.72 -18.36
CA PRO A 229 -10.75 3.34 -17.11
C PRO A 229 -9.64 2.55 -16.42
N HIS A 230 -8.57 3.24 -16.05
CA HIS A 230 -7.41 2.70 -15.35
C HIS A 230 -7.31 3.36 -13.98
N GLY A 231 -6.61 4.49 -13.88
CA GLY A 231 -6.52 5.30 -12.68
C GLY A 231 -7.87 5.84 -12.23
N ILE A 232 -8.06 5.91 -10.90
CA ILE A 232 -9.24 6.48 -10.24
C ILE A 232 -8.83 7.37 -9.08
N SER A 233 -9.50 8.50 -8.93
CA SER A 233 -9.34 9.33 -7.73
C SER A 233 -10.65 9.98 -7.34
N VAL A 234 -10.90 10.04 -6.04
CA VAL A 234 -12.10 10.60 -5.44
C VAL A 234 -11.72 11.72 -4.47
N ASN A 235 -12.53 12.77 -4.50
CA ASN A 235 -12.53 13.84 -3.51
C ASN A 235 -13.93 13.89 -2.89
N GLU A 236 -14.09 13.21 -1.74
CA GLU A 236 -15.38 13.08 -1.04
C GLU A 236 -15.93 14.43 -0.58
N GLU A 237 -15.08 15.35 -0.15
CA GLU A 237 -15.47 16.71 0.27
C GLU A 237 -16.19 17.48 -0.84
N LYS A 238 -15.78 17.25 -2.10
CA LYS A 238 -16.42 17.85 -3.28
C LYS A 238 -17.53 16.98 -3.87
N GLY A 239 -17.64 15.72 -3.44
CA GLY A 239 -18.51 14.73 -4.08
C GLY A 239 -18.11 14.44 -5.53
N LEU A 240 -16.80 14.36 -5.82
CA LEU A 240 -16.30 14.16 -7.17
C LEU A 240 -15.42 12.92 -7.28
N MET A 241 -15.51 12.26 -8.43
CA MET A 241 -14.67 11.15 -8.85
C MET A 241 -14.13 11.43 -10.25
N MET A 242 -12.89 11.06 -10.52
CA MET A 242 -12.31 11.12 -11.85
C MET A 242 -11.63 9.80 -12.19
N VAL A 243 -11.80 9.35 -13.43
CA VAL A 243 -11.10 8.17 -13.97
C VAL A 243 -10.34 8.55 -15.23
N THR A 244 -9.19 7.92 -15.47
CA THR A 244 -8.44 8.08 -16.73
C THR A 244 -9.02 7.21 -17.85
N SER A 245 -8.47 7.31 -19.06
CA SER A 245 -8.78 6.46 -20.20
C SER A 245 -7.48 6.06 -20.88
N THR A 246 -6.96 4.86 -20.59
CA THR A 246 -5.57 4.49 -20.94
C THR A 246 -5.49 3.70 -22.24
N ILE A 247 -5.81 2.41 -22.22
CA ILE A 247 -5.62 1.48 -23.32
C ILE A 247 -6.64 0.34 -23.24
N HIS A 248 -7.05 -0.22 -24.36
CA HIS A 248 -7.84 -1.44 -24.36
C HIS A 248 -7.03 -2.61 -23.76
N PRO A 249 -7.63 -3.53 -22.98
CA PRO A 249 -6.89 -4.60 -22.31
C PRO A 249 -6.06 -5.54 -23.20
N ASP A 250 -6.42 -5.70 -24.47
CA ASP A 250 -5.64 -6.50 -25.43
C ASP A 250 -4.41 -5.75 -26.00
N LEU A 251 -4.16 -4.52 -25.53
CA LEU A 251 -3.06 -3.64 -25.90
C LEU A 251 -3.00 -3.26 -27.40
N THR A 252 -4.02 -3.60 -28.19
CA THR A 252 -3.99 -3.47 -29.65
C THR A 252 -5.25 -2.82 -30.25
N THR A 253 -6.41 -2.96 -29.61
CA THR A 253 -7.69 -2.44 -30.12
C THR A 253 -7.75 -0.91 -30.10
N GLY A 254 -7.14 -0.25 -29.12
CA GLY A 254 -7.07 1.21 -29.10
C GLY A 254 -6.55 1.80 -27.79
N MET A 255 -6.29 3.10 -27.80
CA MET A 255 -5.84 3.88 -26.65
C MET A 255 -6.75 5.08 -26.41
N GLY A 256 -6.80 5.53 -25.16
CA GLY A 256 -7.50 6.75 -24.77
C GLY A 256 -6.56 7.95 -24.62
N ASN A 257 -7.17 9.11 -24.41
CA ASN A 257 -6.48 10.38 -24.21
C ASN A 257 -7.28 11.34 -23.32
N THR A 258 -8.09 10.78 -22.41
CA THR A 258 -9.04 11.56 -21.62
C THR A 258 -9.05 11.21 -20.14
N CYS A 259 -9.59 12.12 -19.33
CA CYS A 259 -10.04 11.88 -17.96
C CYS A 259 -11.53 12.21 -17.85
N THR A 260 -12.34 11.34 -17.28
CA THR A 260 -13.78 11.55 -17.10
C THR A 260 -14.12 11.85 -15.66
N LEU A 261 -14.80 12.96 -15.42
CA LEU A 261 -15.30 13.41 -14.12
C LEU A 261 -16.76 13.03 -13.92
N LEU A 262 -17.03 12.45 -12.75
CA LEU A 262 -18.34 12.02 -12.31
C LEU A 262 -18.71 12.71 -10.99
N ASP A 263 -20.01 12.88 -10.79
CA ASP A 263 -20.55 13.10 -9.45
C ASP A 263 -20.48 11.79 -8.66
N LEU A 264 -19.88 11.82 -7.47
CA LEU A 264 -19.63 10.64 -6.63
C LEU A 264 -20.93 10.00 -6.12
N ASN A 265 -22.00 10.78 -5.98
CA ASN A 265 -23.23 10.34 -5.33
C ASN A 265 -24.30 9.95 -6.33
N THR A 266 -24.41 10.68 -7.45
CA THR A 266 -25.39 10.38 -8.51
C THR A 266 -24.81 9.49 -9.60
N TYR A 267 -23.48 9.37 -9.69
CA TYR A 267 -22.74 8.69 -10.76
C TYR A 267 -22.92 9.33 -12.15
N GLU A 268 -23.47 10.54 -12.21
CA GLU A 268 -23.64 11.26 -13.47
C GLU A 268 -22.30 11.79 -13.98
N ILE A 269 -22.05 11.63 -15.28
CA ILE A 269 -20.87 12.22 -15.92
C ILE A 269 -21.05 13.73 -16.03
N LYS A 270 -20.13 14.45 -15.39
CA LYS A 270 -20.08 15.90 -15.39
C LYS A 270 -19.35 16.42 -16.62
N GLU A 271 -18.22 15.80 -16.96
CA GLU A 271 -17.32 16.22 -18.03
C GLU A 271 -16.36 15.09 -18.44
N THR A 272 -15.94 15.07 -19.70
CA THR A 272 -14.79 14.28 -20.16
C THR A 272 -13.74 15.24 -20.72
N TYR A 273 -12.57 15.28 -20.08
CA TYR A 273 -11.47 16.18 -20.39
C TYR A 273 -10.47 15.51 -21.31
N GLN A 274 -9.99 16.25 -22.31
CA GLN A 274 -8.81 15.85 -23.07
C GLN A 274 -7.54 16.04 -22.22
N VAL A 275 -6.64 15.06 -22.27
CA VAL A 275 -5.33 15.06 -21.60
C VAL A 275 -4.27 14.71 -22.63
N ALA A 276 -4.17 15.54 -23.66
CA ALA A 276 -3.26 15.41 -24.80
C ALA A 276 -3.14 16.77 -25.50
N ASP A 277 -2.11 16.96 -26.33
CA ASP A 277 -1.91 18.22 -27.05
C ASP A 277 -3.01 18.50 -28.08
N SER A 278 -3.56 17.45 -28.71
CA SER A 278 -4.73 17.52 -29.58
C SER A 278 -5.68 16.33 -29.41
N PRO A 279 -6.96 16.43 -29.83
CA PRO A 279 -7.93 15.35 -29.70
C PRO A 279 -7.53 14.05 -30.42
N THR A 280 -6.65 14.13 -31.42
CA THR A 280 -6.17 12.99 -32.20
C THR A 280 -4.91 12.35 -31.65
N ASP A 281 -4.23 13.01 -30.70
CA ASP A 281 -3.03 12.46 -30.09
C ASP A 281 -3.41 11.40 -29.06
N LEU A 282 -2.72 10.26 -29.13
CA LEU A 282 -2.84 9.19 -28.15
C LEU A 282 -1.83 9.46 -27.03
N SER A 283 -2.32 9.83 -25.85
CA SER A 283 -1.49 10.09 -24.67
C SER A 283 -1.54 8.95 -23.65
N ALA A 284 -2.62 8.16 -23.63
CA ALA A 284 -2.87 7.11 -22.65
C ALA A 284 -2.64 7.58 -21.19
N PRO A 285 -3.48 8.48 -20.66
CA PRO A 285 -3.42 8.86 -19.26
C PRO A 285 -3.51 7.64 -18.34
N VAL A 286 -2.59 7.47 -17.41
CA VAL A 286 -2.51 6.28 -16.54
C VAL A 286 -3.18 6.60 -15.23
N GLU A 287 -2.54 7.47 -14.45
CA GLU A 287 -3.04 7.89 -13.15
C GLU A 287 -3.63 9.28 -13.15
N VAL A 288 -4.63 9.46 -12.29
CA VAL A 288 -5.23 10.76 -11.98
C VAL A 288 -5.28 10.93 -10.47
N LEU A 289 -4.99 12.14 -10.00
CA LEU A 289 -5.02 12.47 -8.58
C LEU A 289 -5.80 13.76 -8.35
N LEU A 290 -6.95 13.66 -7.68
CA LEU A 290 -7.71 14.80 -7.21
C LEU A 290 -7.14 15.25 -5.87
N LEU A 291 -6.32 16.30 -5.87
CA LEU A 291 -5.70 16.82 -4.65
C LEU A 291 -6.79 17.20 -3.62
N ARG A 292 -6.56 16.79 -2.37
CA ARG A 292 -7.53 16.83 -1.26
C ARG A 292 -6.90 17.36 0.03
N GLY A 293 -7.73 17.78 0.98
CA GLY A 293 -7.27 18.31 2.27
C GLY A 293 -6.38 19.55 2.13
N LYS A 294 -5.17 19.49 2.71
CA LYS A 294 -4.22 20.63 2.75
C LYS A 294 -3.62 21.02 1.40
N PHE A 295 -3.78 20.19 0.37
CA PHE A 295 -3.13 20.41 -0.91
C PHE A 295 -3.87 21.45 -1.77
N PRO A 296 -3.14 22.16 -2.66
CA PRO A 296 -3.75 23.04 -3.64
C PRO A 296 -4.83 22.31 -4.46
N GLN A 297 -5.92 22.99 -4.79
CA GLN A 297 -7.12 22.37 -5.36
C GLN A 297 -6.99 22.13 -6.87
N TYR A 298 -6.16 21.16 -7.24
CA TYR A 298 -5.92 20.73 -8.63
C TYR A 298 -6.23 19.24 -8.82
N ALA A 299 -6.42 18.85 -10.07
CA ALA A 299 -6.26 17.47 -10.52
C ALA A 299 -4.90 17.35 -11.22
N LEU A 300 -4.18 16.26 -10.99
CA LEU A 300 -2.97 15.88 -11.73
C LEU A 300 -3.25 14.62 -12.55
N ALA A 301 -2.62 14.48 -13.70
CA ALA A 301 -2.66 13.25 -14.48
C ALA A 301 -1.29 12.94 -15.11
N THR A 302 -0.91 11.66 -15.12
CA THR A 302 0.27 11.15 -15.83
C THR A 302 -0.13 10.59 -17.18
N THR A 303 0.73 10.69 -18.19
CA THR A 303 0.51 10.05 -19.49
C THR A 303 1.65 9.10 -19.84
N MET A 304 1.27 7.88 -20.22
CA MET A 304 2.21 6.84 -20.60
C MET A 304 2.97 7.24 -21.87
N LEU A 305 2.24 7.71 -22.87
CA LEU A 305 2.83 8.23 -24.11
C LEU A 305 3.19 9.70 -23.88
N GLY A 306 4.42 10.05 -24.23
CA GLY A 306 5.04 11.35 -23.93
C GLY A 306 5.78 11.38 -22.58
N GLY A 307 5.29 10.63 -21.57
CA GLY A 307 5.83 10.72 -20.22
C GLY A 307 5.50 12.06 -19.57
N ASP A 308 4.30 12.58 -19.78
CA ASP A 308 3.96 13.94 -19.37
C ASP A 308 3.20 13.97 -18.04
N ILE A 309 3.24 15.13 -17.39
CA ILE A 309 2.37 15.45 -16.25
C ILE A 309 1.48 16.62 -16.64
N TRP A 310 0.18 16.43 -16.42
CA TRP A 310 -0.88 17.39 -16.72
C TRP A 310 -1.55 17.86 -15.44
N ILE A 311 -2.11 19.07 -15.48
CA ILE A 311 -2.82 19.67 -14.35
C ILE A 311 -4.12 20.34 -14.78
N ALA A 312 -5.14 20.29 -13.94
CA ALA A 312 -6.37 21.06 -14.10
C ALA A 312 -6.75 21.75 -12.79
N PRO A 313 -6.98 23.07 -12.75
CA PRO A 313 -7.47 23.75 -11.55
C PRO A 313 -8.93 23.40 -11.27
N TYR A 314 -9.28 23.28 -10.00
CA TYR A 314 -10.68 23.15 -9.58
C TYR A 314 -11.38 24.51 -9.62
N ASN A 315 -12.50 24.58 -10.31
CA ASN A 315 -13.33 25.76 -10.45
C ASN A 315 -14.54 25.66 -9.51
N THR A 316 -14.53 26.48 -8.46
CA THR A 316 -15.56 26.47 -7.41
C THR A 316 -16.93 26.95 -7.91
N ALA A 317 -16.97 27.81 -8.93
CA ALA A 317 -18.21 28.33 -9.48
C ALA A 317 -18.94 27.26 -10.30
N THR A 318 -18.22 26.48 -11.10
CA THR A 318 -18.80 25.42 -11.95
C THR A 318 -18.86 24.06 -11.24
N LYS A 319 -18.17 23.91 -10.10
CA LYS A 319 -17.99 22.65 -9.36
C LYS A 319 -17.39 21.54 -10.24
N LYS A 320 -16.46 21.93 -11.10
CA LYS A 320 -15.75 21.09 -12.06
C LYS A 320 -14.27 21.46 -12.05
N TYR A 321 -13.45 20.70 -12.76
CA TYR A 321 -12.10 21.11 -13.11
C TYR A 321 -12.13 21.87 -14.44
N ASP A 322 -11.20 22.81 -14.65
CA ASP A 322 -11.00 23.42 -15.97
C ASP A 322 -10.22 22.46 -16.90
N ALA A 323 -9.85 22.90 -18.11
CA ALA A 323 -9.10 22.07 -19.04
C ALA A 323 -7.72 21.69 -18.48
N PHE A 324 -7.28 20.46 -18.77
CA PHE A 324 -5.93 20.02 -18.43
C PHE A 324 -4.89 20.76 -19.29
N THR A 325 -3.80 21.18 -18.65
CA THR A 325 -2.63 21.74 -19.32
C THR A 325 -1.39 20.94 -18.95
N LYS A 326 -0.51 20.74 -19.92
CA LYS A 326 0.77 20.07 -19.71
C LYS A 326 1.68 20.98 -18.89
N ILE A 327 2.23 20.45 -17.80
CA ILE A 327 3.17 21.18 -16.91
C ILE A 327 4.53 20.50 -16.77
N PHE A 328 4.66 19.28 -17.27
CA PHE A 328 5.93 18.60 -17.42
C PHE A 328 5.91 17.80 -18.72
N ASP A 329 6.97 17.97 -19.53
CA ASP A 329 7.18 17.25 -20.78
C ASP A 329 8.32 16.24 -20.57
N GLY A 330 7.98 14.96 -20.45
CA GLY A 330 8.95 13.90 -20.17
C GLY A 330 9.93 13.69 -21.31
N SER A 331 9.47 13.88 -22.54
CA SER A 331 10.28 13.67 -23.75
C SER A 331 11.52 14.57 -23.77
N THR A 332 11.41 15.80 -23.26
CA THR A 332 12.53 16.74 -23.16
C THR A 332 13.63 16.30 -22.19
N GLN A 333 13.33 15.34 -21.31
CA GLN A 333 14.24 14.77 -20.31
C GLN A 333 14.65 13.33 -20.66
N GLY A 334 14.26 12.83 -21.84
CA GLY A 334 14.47 11.43 -22.23
C GLY A 334 13.68 10.46 -21.35
N LEU A 335 12.54 10.89 -20.82
CA LEU A 335 11.62 10.08 -20.04
C LEU A 335 10.44 9.68 -20.91
N GLY A 336 9.98 8.44 -20.75
CA GLY A 336 8.69 7.99 -21.26
C GLY A 336 7.95 7.19 -20.19
N TRP A 337 6.68 6.91 -20.45
CA TRP A 337 5.87 6.04 -19.60
C TRP A 337 5.76 6.60 -18.17
N ALA A 338 5.19 7.79 -18.01
CA ALA A 338 4.83 8.30 -16.69
C ALA A 338 3.64 7.48 -16.17
N LEU A 339 3.80 6.84 -15.03
CA LEU A 339 2.82 5.88 -14.51
C LEU A 339 2.23 6.39 -13.19
N GLU A 340 2.89 6.07 -12.07
CA GLU A 340 2.32 6.26 -10.73
C GLU A 340 2.59 7.62 -10.13
N MET A 341 1.69 8.06 -9.24
CA MET A 341 1.85 9.26 -8.43
C MET A 341 1.66 8.95 -6.95
N TYR A 342 2.66 9.32 -6.13
CA TYR A 342 2.60 9.23 -4.67
C TYR A 342 2.94 10.57 -4.04
N ILE A 343 2.18 11.00 -3.04
CA ILE A 343 2.45 12.23 -2.28
C ILE A 343 2.82 11.88 -0.85
N ASP A 344 3.94 12.44 -0.37
CA ASP A 344 4.34 12.36 1.04
C ASP A 344 3.70 13.48 1.91
N ASP A 345 3.81 13.34 3.22
CA ASP A 345 3.28 14.31 4.18
C ASP A 345 4.04 15.65 4.19
N THR A 346 5.16 15.75 3.47
CA THR A 346 5.98 16.96 3.32
C THR A 346 5.77 17.69 1.99
N ASN A 347 4.68 17.37 1.28
CA ASN A 347 4.29 17.99 0.02
C ASN A 347 5.28 17.70 -1.13
N LYS A 348 5.87 16.49 -1.14
CA LYS A 348 6.61 15.99 -2.31
C LYS A 348 5.75 15.01 -3.10
N LEU A 349 5.72 15.20 -4.41
CA LEU A 349 5.12 14.29 -5.39
C LEU A 349 6.21 13.43 -6.02
N TYR A 350 6.08 12.12 -5.92
CA TYR A 350 6.93 11.12 -6.54
C TYR A 350 6.20 10.58 -7.76
N VAL A 351 6.85 10.63 -8.93
CA VAL A 351 6.30 10.13 -10.19
C VAL A 351 7.23 9.10 -10.79
N SER A 352 6.72 7.90 -11.09
CA SER A 352 7.51 6.85 -11.74
C SER A 352 7.48 6.98 -13.27
N PHE A 353 8.61 6.65 -13.88
CA PHE A 353 8.84 6.65 -15.32
C PHE A 353 9.47 5.32 -15.72
N ALA A 354 8.76 4.49 -16.48
CA ALA A 354 9.23 3.13 -16.76
C ALA A 354 10.45 3.09 -17.69
N ASP A 355 10.61 4.07 -18.59
CA ASP A 355 11.75 4.17 -19.51
C ASP A 355 12.47 5.51 -19.32
N PRO A 356 13.75 5.54 -18.88
CA PRO A 356 14.67 4.42 -18.67
C PRO A 356 14.55 3.71 -17.31
N GLY A 357 13.57 4.06 -16.48
CA GLY A 357 13.43 3.54 -15.11
C GLY A 357 13.87 4.57 -14.08
N ARG A 358 12.98 5.51 -13.76
CA ARG A 358 13.27 6.63 -12.85
C ARG A 358 12.09 6.95 -11.96
N VAL A 359 12.37 7.58 -10.83
CA VAL A 359 11.37 8.29 -10.03
C VAL A 359 11.79 9.75 -9.90
N LEU A 360 10.97 10.67 -10.37
CA LEU A 360 11.20 12.10 -10.19
C LEU A 360 10.42 12.59 -8.98
N VAL A 361 11.04 13.48 -8.20
CA VAL A 361 10.47 14.05 -6.98
C VAL A 361 10.25 15.54 -7.19
N PHE A 362 9.00 15.98 -7.11
CA PHE A 362 8.62 17.37 -7.30
C PHE A 362 8.10 17.99 -5.99
N ASP A 363 8.32 19.29 -5.83
CA ASP A 363 7.64 20.11 -4.82
C ASP A 363 6.29 20.57 -5.39
N ILE A 364 5.20 20.31 -4.66
CA ILE A 364 3.84 20.71 -5.05
C ILE A 364 3.30 21.92 -4.27
N ASN A 365 4.11 22.57 -3.44
CA ASN A 365 3.68 23.78 -2.72
C ASN A 365 3.37 24.96 -3.66
N ASN A 366 3.96 25.00 -4.84
CA ASN A 366 3.88 26.12 -5.78
C ASN A 366 3.09 25.79 -7.05
N LEU A 367 2.19 24.79 -7.00
CA LEU A 367 1.31 24.49 -8.12
C LEU A 367 0.60 25.77 -8.62
N PRO A 368 0.51 25.98 -9.95
CA PRO A 368 0.69 24.98 -11.01
C PRO A 368 2.14 24.75 -11.47
N GLN A 369 3.14 25.42 -10.88
CA GLN A 369 4.54 25.22 -11.25
C GLN A 369 5.12 23.99 -10.52
N LEU A 370 5.50 22.96 -11.28
CA LEU A 370 6.24 21.82 -10.73
C LEU A 370 7.73 22.13 -10.65
N LYS A 371 8.28 22.08 -9.44
CA LYS A 371 9.72 22.22 -9.21
C LYS A 371 10.33 20.85 -8.96
N LEU A 372 11.17 20.38 -9.88
CA LEU A 372 11.95 19.16 -9.69
C LEU A 372 12.95 19.35 -8.53
N LEU A 373 12.91 18.45 -7.56
CA LEU A 373 13.79 18.43 -6.40
C LEU A 373 14.89 17.38 -6.55
N LYS A 374 14.52 16.18 -6.99
CA LYS A 374 15.42 15.03 -7.11
C LYS A 374 14.98 14.10 -8.23
N THR A 375 15.94 13.33 -8.74
CA THR A 375 15.70 12.19 -9.61
C THR A 375 16.36 10.97 -9.00
N PHE A 376 15.62 9.88 -8.89
CA PHE A 376 16.11 8.59 -8.44
C PHE A 376 16.24 7.66 -9.64
N GLU A 377 17.41 7.06 -9.79
CA GLU A 377 17.67 6.05 -10.81
C GLU A 377 17.22 4.67 -10.28
N ALA A 378 16.19 4.12 -10.92
CA ALA A 378 15.68 2.77 -10.65
C ALA A 378 16.18 1.82 -11.75
N ASP A 379 15.49 0.70 -11.97
CA ASP A 379 15.72 -0.12 -13.17
C ASP A 379 14.56 0.07 -14.16
N ARG A 380 14.70 -0.39 -15.40
CA ARG A 380 13.64 -0.27 -16.42
C ARG A 380 12.36 -0.96 -15.97
N GLY A 381 11.23 -0.32 -16.24
CA GLY A 381 9.92 -0.75 -15.75
C GLY A 381 9.54 -0.16 -14.40
N ALA A 382 10.27 0.86 -13.90
CA ALA A 382 9.91 1.55 -12.67
C ALA A 382 8.43 1.97 -12.68
N HIS A 383 7.65 1.41 -11.77
CA HIS A 383 6.20 1.52 -11.79
C HIS A 383 5.64 1.81 -10.39
N HIS A 384 5.35 0.79 -9.58
CA HIS A 384 4.87 1.00 -8.21
C HIS A 384 6.02 1.26 -7.22
N MET A 385 5.73 1.97 -6.13
CA MET A 385 6.71 2.21 -5.08
C MET A 385 6.11 2.26 -3.67
N VAL A 386 6.95 1.99 -2.69
CA VAL A 386 6.59 2.01 -1.26
C VAL A 386 7.71 2.63 -0.43
N PHE A 387 7.35 3.30 0.65
CA PHE A 387 8.29 4.04 1.51
C PHE A 387 8.44 3.35 2.87
N PHE A 388 9.68 3.24 3.36
CA PHE A 388 9.95 2.66 4.68
C PHE A 388 11.30 3.11 5.27
N LYS A 389 11.60 2.63 6.48
CA LYS A 389 12.88 2.84 7.14
C LYS A 389 13.68 1.55 7.22
N THR A 390 14.97 1.58 6.86
CA THR A 390 15.89 0.45 7.09
C THR A 390 16.14 0.25 8.58
N LYS A 391 16.79 -0.87 8.95
CA LYS A 391 17.20 -1.19 10.31
C LYS A 391 18.06 -0.10 10.96
N SER A 392 18.94 0.56 10.21
CA SER A 392 19.72 1.71 10.68
C SER A 392 18.94 3.03 10.72
N GLY A 393 17.68 3.03 10.29
CA GLY A 393 16.77 4.17 10.36
C GLY A 393 16.77 5.07 9.11
N LYS A 394 17.38 4.64 8.00
CA LYS A 394 17.41 5.43 6.75
C LYS A 394 16.05 5.41 6.07
N ASP A 395 15.59 6.59 5.65
CA ASP A 395 14.40 6.72 4.80
C ASP A 395 14.71 6.24 3.38
N VAL A 396 13.97 5.23 2.94
CA VAL A 396 14.15 4.59 1.64
C VAL A 396 12.83 4.48 0.88
N VAL A 397 12.94 4.45 -0.44
CA VAL A 397 11.86 4.05 -1.35
C VAL A 397 12.25 2.75 -2.03
N ALA A 398 11.36 1.77 -1.99
CA ALA A 398 11.44 0.56 -2.80
C ALA A 398 10.63 0.78 -4.08
N VAL A 399 11.26 0.61 -5.24
CA VAL A 399 10.65 0.81 -6.56
C VAL A 399 10.60 -0.53 -7.28
N GLN A 400 9.39 -0.99 -7.59
CA GLN A 400 9.14 -2.18 -8.39
C GLN A 400 9.41 -1.86 -9.88
N ASN A 401 10.17 -2.74 -10.56
CA ASN A 401 10.67 -2.49 -11.91
C ASN A 401 10.20 -3.59 -12.89
N ASN A 402 8.97 -3.45 -13.37
CA ASN A 402 8.32 -4.25 -14.40
C ASN A 402 7.00 -3.60 -14.86
N LEU A 403 6.70 -3.68 -16.16
CA LEU A 403 5.46 -3.18 -16.74
C LEU A 403 4.86 -4.22 -17.70
N LEU A 404 3.85 -4.96 -17.25
CA LEU A 404 3.02 -5.89 -18.06
C LEU A 404 3.80 -6.99 -18.81
N ASP A 405 5.03 -7.28 -18.40
CA ASP A 405 5.98 -8.10 -19.16
C ASP A 405 6.25 -7.59 -20.61
N LEU A 406 6.25 -6.27 -20.83
CA LEU A 406 6.61 -5.66 -22.13
C LEU A 406 8.10 -5.83 -22.49
N PRO A 407 8.45 -6.30 -23.70
CA PRO A 407 9.84 -6.49 -24.10
C PRO A 407 10.71 -5.24 -23.88
N ASN A 408 11.88 -5.43 -23.27
CA ASN A 408 12.85 -4.38 -22.92
C ASN A 408 12.39 -3.35 -21.86
N LEU A 409 11.24 -3.55 -21.22
CA LEU A 409 10.72 -2.67 -20.17
C LEU A 409 10.51 -3.38 -18.82
N ASN A 410 11.00 -4.61 -18.67
CA ASN A 410 10.92 -5.33 -17.39
C ASN A 410 12.28 -5.82 -16.95
N SER A 411 12.82 -5.16 -15.94
CA SER A 411 14.01 -5.65 -15.24
C SER A 411 13.67 -6.85 -14.34
N GLY A 412 12.45 -6.93 -13.79
CA GLY A 412 12.05 -7.99 -12.88
C GLY A 412 12.71 -7.85 -11.50
N THR A 413 12.99 -6.61 -11.11
CA THR A 413 13.73 -6.26 -9.90
C THR A 413 12.93 -5.32 -9.00
N ILE A 414 13.37 -5.18 -7.75
CA ILE A 414 12.94 -4.11 -6.85
C ILE A 414 14.19 -3.35 -6.41
N SER A 415 14.22 -2.04 -6.66
CA SER A 415 15.34 -1.15 -6.32
C SER A 415 15.07 -0.49 -4.97
N ILE A 416 16.01 -0.56 -4.03
CA ILE A 416 15.93 0.13 -2.74
C ILE A 416 16.80 1.37 -2.77
N ILE A 417 16.22 2.56 -2.64
CA ILE A 417 16.90 3.84 -2.85
C ILE A 417 16.78 4.70 -1.60
N ASP A 418 17.91 5.20 -1.11
CA ASP A 418 17.95 6.17 -0.01
C ASP A 418 17.39 7.52 -0.47
N ILE A 419 16.32 7.99 0.18
CA ILE A 419 15.58 9.19 -0.25
C ILE A 419 16.43 10.46 -0.10
N ASN A 420 17.36 10.48 0.87
CA ASN A 420 18.17 11.64 1.18
C ASN A 420 19.29 11.83 0.15
N SER A 421 20.03 10.77 -0.14
CA SER A 421 21.19 10.77 -1.03
C SER A 421 20.85 10.41 -2.48
N GLY A 422 19.71 9.77 -2.74
CA GLY A 422 19.37 9.20 -4.05
C GLY A 422 20.16 7.94 -4.40
N LYS A 423 20.97 7.41 -3.47
CA LYS A 423 21.82 6.24 -3.72
C LYS A 423 20.99 4.95 -3.65
N LYS A 424 21.11 4.10 -4.68
CA LYS A 424 20.62 2.71 -4.64
C LYS A 424 21.41 1.93 -3.58
N LEU A 425 20.72 1.49 -2.53
CA LEU A 425 21.29 0.72 -1.41
C LEU A 425 21.30 -0.79 -1.68
N GLY A 426 20.38 -1.27 -2.51
CA GLY A 426 20.28 -2.67 -2.88
C GLY A 426 19.28 -2.90 -4.01
N THR A 427 19.33 -4.10 -4.59
CA THR A 427 18.40 -4.58 -5.61
C THR A 427 17.99 -6.00 -5.28
N VAL A 428 16.68 -6.28 -5.27
CA VAL A 428 16.15 -7.64 -5.23
C VAL A 428 15.86 -8.09 -6.65
N ASP A 429 16.57 -9.11 -7.13
CA ASP A 429 16.41 -9.65 -8.49
C ASP A 429 15.50 -10.88 -8.49
N LEU A 430 14.19 -10.65 -8.63
CA LEU A 430 13.18 -11.70 -8.56
C LEU A 430 13.15 -12.56 -9.83
N ARG A 431 13.43 -11.95 -10.98
CA ARG A 431 13.52 -12.66 -12.26
C ARG A 431 14.57 -13.75 -12.22
N ASN A 432 15.81 -13.41 -11.88
CA ASN A 432 16.90 -14.39 -11.91
C ASN A 432 16.84 -15.36 -10.72
N LYS A 433 16.44 -14.87 -9.54
CA LYS A 433 16.42 -15.69 -8.32
C LYS A 433 15.25 -16.66 -8.27
N TYR A 434 14.07 -16.24 -8.75
CA TYR A 434 12.83 -17.01 -8.57
C TYR A 434 12.08 -17.30 -9.87
N GLY A 435 12.43 -16.66 -10.99
CA GLY A 435 11.69 -16.81 -12.24
C GLY A 435 10.31 -16.16 -12.19
N ILE A 436 10.18 -15.05 -11.46
CA ILE A 436 8.94 -14.27 -11.34
C ILE A 436 9.22 -12.79 -11.65
N LEU A 437 8.19 -12.05 -12.05
CA LEU A 437 8.24 -10.58 -12.17
C LEU A 437 7.36 -9.97 -11.08
N PRO A 438 7.82 -8.91 -10.39
CA PRO A 438 6.97 -8.17 -9.47
C PRO A 438 5.98 -7.30 -10.26
N GLU A 439 4.70 -7.35 -9.91
CA GLU A 439 3.63 -6.57 -10.55
C GLU A 439 3.31 -5.32 -9.74
N SER A 440 3.08 -5.43 -8.43
CA SER A 440 2.98 -4.29 -7.50
C SER A 440 3.57 -4.61 -6.12
N ILE A 441 3.52 -3.62 -5.23
CA ILE A 441 4.14 -3.66 -3.92
C ILE A 441 3.32 -2.87 -2.89
N GLU A 442 3.15 -3.42 -1.69
CA GLU A 442 2.49 -2.74 -0.57
C GLU A 442 3.04 -3.20 0.80
N GLY A 443 2.95 -2.34 1.81
CA GLY A 443 3.42 -2.59 3.17
C GLY A 443 2.66 -3.72 3.88
N THR A 444 3.35 -4.47 4.73
CA THR A 444 2.73 -5.55 5.52
C THR A 444 2.07 -5.10 6.83
N ASN A 445 2.28 -3.85 7.25
CA ASN A 445 1.62 -3.27 8.43
C ASN A 445 0.77 -2.04 8.05
N GLY A 446 0.06 -2.14 6.92
CA GLY A 446 -0.80 -1.08 6.38
C GLY A 446 -0.19 -0.35 5.19
N PRO A 447 -0.88 0.69 4.68
CA PRO A 447 -0.46 1.44 3.50
C PRO A 447 0.93 2.02 3.66
N GLY A 448 1.80 1.78 2.69
CA GLY A 448 3.18 2.26 2.67
C GLY A 448 3.35 3.60 1.95
N SER A 449 2.26 4.30 1.67
CA SER A 449 2.24 5.67 1.15
C SER A 449 1.17 6.52 1.85
N TYR A 450 1.39 7.84 1.93
CA TYR A 450 0.48 8.75 2.62
C TYR A 450 -0.74 9.10 1.77
N MET A 451 -0.50 9.51 0.52
CA MET A 451 -1.55 9.75 -0.46
C MET A 451 -1.14 9.10 -1.78
N HIS A 452 -1.78 7.97 -2.01
CA HIS A 452 -2.00 7.35 -3.31
C HIS A 452 -3.53 7.36 -3.52
N HIS A 453 -4.12 6.47 -4.33
CA HIS A 453 -5.58 6.40 -4.55
C HIS A 453 -6.39 6.70 -3.27
#